data_AF-A0A2W4HU05-F1
#
_entry.id   AF-A0A2W4HU05-F1
#
_cell.length_a   1.000
_cell.length_b   1.000
_cell.length_c   1.000
_cell.angle_alpha   90.00
_cell.angle_beta   90.00
_cell.angle_gamma   90.00
#
_symmetry.space_group_name_H-M   'P 1'
#
loop_
_entity.id
_entity.type
_entity.pdbx_description
1 polymer ?
#
loop_
_entity_poly.entity_id
_entity_poly.type
_entity_poly.pdbx_seq_one_letter_code
_entity_poly.pdbx_strand_id
1 'polypeptide(L)'
;MMFRILLAALLVIVMGTAVQAEDQRATMIQELYELSQDVLTQNIVPVRGGSKDKPLGLYLGTKEDTEFRSGYKNVEPRTQCEWAYDLHQFILKNGGGWNNFQKYLQESPPDVSATGLLNSSIQSASGGKDPKDAWDRAHVPYDKQAAFADQWWKTNSQAYSKTVVPPKDWWTHDAVLDGNNLWTRYEQLNDKGSSDYVMWRDSELAKLLKKQ
;
A
#
# COMPACT_ATOMS: atom_id res chain seq x y z
N MET A 1 41.71 2.30 -24.89
CA MET A 1 41.07 3.62 -24.66
C MET A 1 39.54 3.54 -24.68
N MET A 2 38.90 2.81 -25.61
CA MET A 2 37.44 2.63 -25.67
C MET A 2 36.79 2.00 -24.41
N PHE A 3 37.46 1.07 -23.72
CA PHE A 3 36.90 0.40 -22.53
C PHE A 3 36.69 1.34 -21.33
N ARG A 4 37.52 2.38 -21.18
CA ARG A 4 37.39 3.38 -20.11
C ARG A 4 36.26 4.38 -20.37
N ILE A 5 35.97 4.67 -21.65
CA ILE A 5 34.88 5.57 -22.07
C ILE A 5 33.53 4.87 -21.89
N LEU A 6 33.43 3.58 -22.21
CA LEU A 6 32.24 2.76 -21.95
C LEU A 6 31.93 2.64 -20.45
N LEU A 7 32.94 2.44 -19.60
CA LEU A 7 32.74 2.35 -18.15
C LEU A 7 32.25 3.68 -17.56
N ALA A 8 32.83 4.82 -18.00
CA ALA A 8 32.43 6.14 -17.54
C ALA A 8 31.01 6.52 -18.01
N ALA A 9 30.65 6.18 -19.26
CA ALA A 9 29.29 6.41 -19.77
C ALA A 9 28.24 5.58 -19.02
N LEU A 10 28.55 4.31 -18.69
CA LEU A 10 27.66 3.46 -17.89
C LEU A 10 27.49 4.01 -16.47
N LEU A 11 28.58 4.49 -15.86
CA LEU A 11 28.54 5.09 -14.52
C LEU A 11 27.67 6.36 -14.49
N VAL A 12 27.82 7.23 -15.49
CA VAL A 12 27.03 8.48 -15.59
C VAL A 12 25.55 8.18 -15.81
N ILE A 13 25.21 7.17 -16.61
CA ILE A 13 23.82 6.75 -16.81
C ILE A 13 23.23 6.18 -15.51
N VAL A 14 23.96 5.30 -14.81
CA VAL A 14 23.51 4.70 -13.55
C VAL A 14 23.38 5.73 -12.42
N MET A 15 24.31 6.69 -12.35
CA MET A 15 24.22 7.78 -11.38
C MET A 15 23.06 8.73 -11.71
N GLY A 16 22.83 9.03 -12.99
CA GLY A 16 21.71 9.87 -13.42
C GLY A 16 20.34 9.27 -13.08
N THR A 17 20.16 7.97 -13.28
CA THR A 17 18.89 7.29 -12.94
C THR A 17 18.69 7.15 -11.44
N ALA A 18 19.75 6.94 -10.67
CA ALA A 18 19.67 6.86 -9.20
C ALA A 18 19.30 8.21 -8.57
N VAL A 19 19.90 9.31 -9.05
CA VAL A 19 19.57 10.67 -8.58
C VAL A 19 18.11 11.01 -8.89
N GLN A 20 17.66 10.73 -10.11
CA GLN A 20 16.27 10.99 -10.50
C GLN A 20 15.26 10.16 -9.68
N ALA A 21 15.59 8.90 -9.37
CA ALA A 21 14.73 8.05 -8.54
C ALA A 21 14.66 8.54 -7.08
N GLU A 22 15.78 9.00 -6.52
CA GLU A 22 15.83 9.57 -5.17
C GLU A 22 15.04 10.89 -5.08
N ASP A 23 15.18 11.77 -6.08
CA ASP A 23 14.41 13.02 -6.17
C ASP A 23 12.90 12.75 -6.25
N GLN A 24 12.52 11.72 -7.02
CA GLN A 24 11.12 11.31 -7.15
C GLN A 24 10.58 10.71 -5.85
N ARG A 25 11.38 9.87 -5.16
CA ARG A 25 11.04 9.35 -3.82
C ARG A 25 10.82 10.47 -2.82
N ALA A 26 11.76 11.41 -2.74
CA ALA A 26 11.69 12.53 -1.80
C ALA A 26 10.46 13.41 -2.04
N THR A 27 10.13 13.67 -3.31
CA THR A 27 8.93 14.43 -3.70
C THR A 27 7.65 13.72 -3.28
N MET A 28 7.53 12.41 -3.56
CA MET A 28 6.33 11.64 -3.19
C MET A 28 6.15 11.54 -1.67
N ILE A 29 7.22 11.36 -0.91
CA ILE A 29 7.15 11.36 0.55
C ILE A 29 6.69 12.72 1.07
N GLN A 30 7.13 13.81 0.44
CA GLN A 30 6.70 15.16 0.80
C GLN A 30 5.21 15.36 0.53
N GLU A 31 4.69 14.92 -0.63
CA GLU A 31 3.26 14.98 -0.95
C GLU A 31 2.42 14.14 0.02
N LEU A 32 2.87 12.92 0.36
CA LEU A 32 2.20 12.08 1.36
C LEU A 32 2.19 12.75 2.74
N TYR A 33 3.30 13.40 3.10
CA TYR A 33 3.41 14.13 4.37
C TYR A 33 2.44 15.31 4.41
N GLU A 34 2.39 16.14 3.36
CA GLU A 34 1.45 17.27 3.27
C GLU A 34 0.00 16.80 3.31
N LEU A 35 -0.35 15.75 2.57
CA LEU A 35 -1.66 15.10 2.63
C LEU A 35 -2.01 14.66 4.06
N SER A 36 -1.05 14.06 4.77
CA SER A 36 -1.23 13.63 6.15
C SER A 36 -1.53 14.82 7.08
N GLN A 37 -0.91 15.98 6.84
CA GLN A 37 -1.15 17.22 7.60
C GLN A 37 -2.52 17.85 7.27
N ASP A 38 -2.95 17.79 6.01
CA ASP A 38 -4.27 18.29 5.60
C ASP A 38 -5.43 17.54 6.27
N VAL A 39 -5.22 16.26 6.60
CA VAL A 39 -6.21 15.49 7.37
C VAL A 39 -6.12 15.78 8.87
N LEU A 40 -4.92 16.00 9.41
CA LEU A 40 -4.74 16.43 10.80
C LEU A 40 -5.34 17.83 11.06
N THR A 41 -5.44 18.67 10.04
CA THR A 41 -6.05 20.02 10.10
C THR A 41 -7.55 20.05 9.78
N GLN A 42 -8.19 18.89 9.56
CA GLN A 42 -9.62 18.75 9.25
C GLN A 42 -10.08 19.42 7.94
N ASN A 43 -9.16 19.78 7.03
CA ASN A 43 -9.52 20.23 5.67
C ASN A 43 -10.11 19.09 4.82
N ILE A 44 -9.90 17.84 5.26
CA ILE A 44 -10.49 16.61 4.73
C ILE A 44 -11.12 15.86 5.92
N VAL A 45 -12.35 15.36 5.78
CA VAL A 45 -13.04 14.64 6.85
C VAL A 45 -12.30 13.33 7.17
N PRO A 46 -11.71 13.18 8.37
CA PRO A 46 -11.10 11.92 8.78
C PRO A 46 -12.20 10.89 9.08
N VAL A 47 -12.03 9.65 8.64
CA VAL A 47 -12.93 8.56 9.04
C VAL A 47 -12.21 7.70 10.08
N ARG A 48 -12.37 8.13 11.34
CA ARG A 48 -12.04 7.44 12.61
C ARG A 48 -10.58 7.41 13.03
N GLY A 49 -10.31 8.06 14.17
CA GLY A 49 -9.03 8.00 14.88
C GLY A 49 -8.05 9.14 14.56
N GLY A 50 -8.28 9.88 13.47
CA GLY A 50 -7.54 11.11 13.17
C GLY A 50 -7.80 12.19 14.23
N SER A 51 -6.86 12.33 15.15
CA SER A 51 -6.75 13.47 16.07
C SER A 51 -5.28 13.89 16.07
N LYS A 52 -4.94 15.04 16.68
CA LYS A 52 -3.54 15.47 16.86
C LYS A 52 -2.63 14.40 17.49
N ASP A 53 -3.21 13.37 18.11
CA ASP A 53 -2.51 12.35 18.89
C ASP A 53 -2.53 10.92 18.26
N LYS A 54 -3.06 10.69 17.03
CA LYS A 54 -3.29 9.32 16.46
C LYS A 54 -3.21 9.23 14.90
N PRO A 55 -2.97 8.01 14.33
CA PRO A 55 -2.13 7.74 13.14
C PRO A 55 -2.72 8.09 11.76
N LEU A 56 -1.80 8.23 10.80
CA LEU A 56 -1.95 8.96 9.53
C LEU A 56 -2.70 8.24 8.41
N GLY A 57 -3.18 7.01 8.56
CA GLY A 57 -3.68 6.22 7.43
C GLY A 57 -5.19 6.12 7.35
N LEU A 58 -5.95 6.27 8.42
CA LEU A 58 -7.36 5.86 8.43
C LEU A 58 -8.30 6.90 7.80
N TYR A 59 -8.45 6.83 6.47
CA TYR A 59 -9.23 7.80 5.69
C TYR A 59 -10.62 7.31 5.25
N LEU A 60 -10.91 6.00 5.30
CA LEU A 60 -12.13 5.43 4.72
C LEU A 60 -12.70 4.24 5.51
N GLY A 61 -14.00 4.34 5.84
CA GLY A 61 -14.91 3.20 5.88
C GLY A 61 -14.85 2.25 7.07
N THR A 62 -15.15 2.69 8.30
CA THR A 62 -15.82 1.86 9.32
C THR A 62 -16.71 2.72 10.23
N LYS A 63 -17.64 2.11 10.97
CA LYS A 63 -18.44 2.75 12.03
C LYS A 63 -17.92 2.36 13.44
N GLU A 64 -16.70 1.83 13.61
CA GLU A 64 -16.11 1.47 14.92
C GLU A 64 -14.66 1.96 15.11
N ASP A 65 -14.27 2.35 16.33
CA ASP A 65 -13.02 3.09 16.60
C ASP A 65 -11.83 2.14 16.42
N THR A 66 -11.08 2.30 15.32
CA THR A 66 -9.87 1.51 15.12
C THR A 66 -8.77 2.04 16.04
N GLU A 67 -8.30 1.21 16.97
CA GLU A 67 -7.21 1.55 17.87
C GLU A 67 -5.92 0.81 17.49
N PHE A 68 -4.86 1.55 17.18
CA PHE A 68 -3.53 0.97 17.02
C PHE A 68 -2.96 0.68 18.40
N ARG A 69 -2.75 -0.61 18.68
CA ARG A 69 -2.30 -1.10 19.99
C ARG A 69 -0.78 -1.24 20.07
N SER A 70 -0.10 -1.16 18.93
CA SER A 70 1.35 -1.26 18.86
C SER A 70 2.06 0.07 19.09
N GLY A 71 3.40 0.01 19.18
CA GLY A 71 4.25 1.19 19.17
C GLY A 71 4.29 1.94 17.84
N TYR A 72 3.71 1.38 16.77
CA TYR A 72 3.65 1.99 15.44
C TYR A 72 2.98 3.37 15.47
N LYS A 73 1.95 3.53 16.33
CA LYS A 73 1.23 4.80 16.51
C LYS A 73 2.12 5.97 16.95
N ASN A 74 3.28 5.67 17.54
CA ASN A 74 4.24 6.67 18.02
C ASN A 74 5.40 6.88 17.04
N VAL A 75 5.38 6.22 15.88
CA VAL A 75 6.38 6.43 14.82
C VAL A 75 6.23 7.84 14.28
N GLU A 76 7.36 8.46 14.00
CA GLU A 76 7.40 9.82 13.48
C GLU A 76 6.69 9.88 12.09
N PRO A 77 5.88 10.92 11.82
CA PRO A 77 5.08 11.03 10.60
C PRO A 77 5.84 10.85 9.28
N ARG A 78 7.04 11.43 9.14
CA ARG A 78 7.86 11.26 7.94
C ARG A 78 8.23 9.79 7.72
N THR A 79 8.57 9.07 8.78
CA THR A 79 8.87 7.64 8.74
C THR A 79 7.65 6.81 8.33
N GLN A 80 6.44 7.20 8.75
CA GLN A 80 5.19 6.55 8.30
C GLN A 80 4.93 6.80 6.80
N CYS A 81 5.24 7.99 6.29
CA CYS A 81 5.13 8.32 4.86
C CYS A 81 6.17 7.57 4.01
N GLU A 82 7.41 7.45 4.49
CA GLU A 82 8.45 6.62 3.88
C GLU A 82 8.01 5.16 3.79
N TRP A 83 7.46 4.62 4.88
CA TRP A 83 6.89 3.29 4.90
C TRP A 83 5.76 3.12 3.87
N ALA A 84 4.80 4.05 3.82
CA ALA A 84 3.68 3.96 2.88
C ALA A 84 4.16 3.96 1.42
N TYR A 85 5.12 4.82 1.10
CA TYR A 85 5.74 4.85 -0.23
C TYR A 85 6.46 3.52 -0.55
N ASP A 86 7.33 3.04 0.34
CA ASP A 86 8.11 1.83 0.09
C ASP A 86 7.23 0.57 0.03
N LEU A 87 6.15 0.50 0.83
CA LEU A 87 5.11 -0.52 0.73
C LEU A 87 4.42 -0.49 -0.63
N HIS A 88 4.05 0.68 -1.14
CA HIS A 88 3.46 0.78 -2.46
C HIS A 88 4.43 0.37 -3.57
N GLN A 89 5.70 0.78 -3.50
CA GLN A 89 6.72 0.31 -4.46
C GLN A 89 6.88 -1.21 -4.43
N PHE A 90 6.83 -1.82 -3.24
CA PHE A 90 6.79 -3.27 -3.10
C PHE A 90 5.56 -3.88 -3.79
N ILE A 91 4.37 -3.31 -3.58
CA ILE A 91 3.13 -3.77 -4.20
C ILE A 91 3.23 -3.73 -5.73
N LEU A 92 3.65 -2.58 -6.30
CA LEU A 92 3.83 -2.41 -7.75
C LEU A 92 4.80 -3.44 -8.34
N LYS A 93 5.95 -3.63 -7.68
CA LYS A 93 6.99 -4.59 -8.11
C LYS A 93 6.48 -6.03 -8.13
N ASN A 94 5.49 -6.34 -7.29
CA ASN A 94 4.89 -7.68 -7.19
C ASN A 94 3.58 -7.82 -8.00
N GLY A 95 3.35 -6.93 -8.96
CA GLY A 95 2.21 -7.00 -9.88
C GLY A 95 0.93 -6.37 -9.33
N GLY A 96 0.97 -5.77 -8.14
CA GLY A 96 -0.19 -5.12 -7.55
C GLY A 96 -0.38 -3.65 -7.94
N GLY A 97 -1.43 -3.03 -7.41
CA GLY A 97 -1.70 -1.59 -7.54
C GLY A 97 -2.45 -1.19 -8.82
N TRP A 98 -2.92 0.06 -8.84
CA TRP A 98 -3.92 0.52 -9.80
C TRP A 98 -3.47 0.42 -11.27
N ASN A 99 -2.22 0.77 -11.56
CA ASN A 99 -1.71 0.72 -12.92
C ASN A 99 -1.67 -0.72 -13.47
N ASN A 100 -1.35 -1.70 -12.62
CA ASN A 100 -1.39 -3.11 -13.00
C ASN A 100 -2.83 -3.60 -13.14
N PHE A 101 -3.75 -3.18 -12.27
CA PHE A 101 -5.17 -3.44 -12.43
C PHE A 101 -5.70 -2.95 -13.78
N GLN A 102 -5.43 -1.69 -14.15
CA GLN A 102 -5.84 -1.13 -15.44
C GLN A 102 -5.27 -1.93 -16.61
N LYS A 103 -4.00 -2.33 -16.52
CA LYS A 103 -3.36 -3.21 -17.50
C LYS A 103 -4.08 -4.56 -17.61
N TYR A 104 -4.38 -5.21 -16.49
CA TYR A 104 -5.04 -6.52 -16.47
C TYR A 104 -6.48 -6.46 -16.99
N LEU A 105 -7.21 -5.37 -16.70
CA LEU A 105 -8.52 -5.12 -17.30
C LEU A 105 -8.45 -5.02 -18.83
N GLN A 106 -7.40 -4.41 -19.38
CA GLN A 106 -7.23 -4.31 -20.83
C GLN A 106 -6.83 -5.66 -21.46
N GLU A 107 -6.00 -6.45 -20.78
CA GLU A 107 -5.58 -7.79 -21.23
C GLU A 107 -6.73 -8.80 -21.21
N SER A 108 -7.69 -8.65 -20.30
CA SER A 108 -8.81 -9.57 -20.12
C SER A 108 -10.05 -8.79 -19.67
N PRO A 109 -10.71 -8.07 -20.60
CA PRO A 109 -11.91 -7.33 -20.27
C PRO A 109 -13.00 -8.30 -19.80
N PRO A 110 -13.80 -7.92 -18.78
CA PRO A 110 -14.86 -8.77 -18.28
C PRO A 110 -15.84 -9.13 -19.39
N ASP A 111 -16.24 -10.40 -19.45
CA ASP A 111 -17.24 -10.86 -20.41
C ASP A 111 -18.61 -10.32 -20.00
N VAL A 112 -19.09 -9.34 -20.76
CA VAL A 112 -20.39 -8.69 -20.55
C VAL A 112 -21.55 -9.43 -21.22
N SER A 113 -21.29 -10.56 -21.88
CA SER A 113 -22.37 -11.38 -22.42
C SER A 113 -23.17 -12.03 -21.30
N ALA A 114 -24.48 -12.24 -21.52
CA ALA A 114 -25.34 -12.88 -20.53
C ALA A 114 -24.79 -14.26 -20.09
N THR A 115 -24.21 -15.01 -21.02
CA THR A 115 -23.55 -16.30 -20.77
C THR A 115 -22.27 -16.14 -19.95
N GLY A 116 -21.45 -15.13 -20.25
CA GLY A 116 -20.25 -14.78 -19.48
C GLY A 116 -20.57 -14.42 -18.05
N LEU A 117 -21.55 -13.53 -17.84
CA LEU A 117 -22.00 -13.10 -16.51
C LEU A 117 -22.56 -14.27 -15.68
N LEU A 118 -23.35 -15.16 -16.30
CA LEU A 118 -23.85 -16.38 -15.66
C LEU A 118 -22.71 -17.33 -15.25
N ASN A 119 -21.74 -17.56 -16.14
CA ASN A 119 -20.60 -18.42 -15.87
C ASN A 119 -19.72 -17.85 -14.74
N SER A 120 -19.39 -16.56 -14.78
CA SER A 120 -18.63 -15.89 -13.71
C SER A 120 -19.37 -15.95 -12.37
N SER A 121 -20.70 -15.80 -12.38
CA SER A 121 -21.52 -15.91 -11.16
C SER A 121 -21.50 -17.34 -10.57
N ILE A 122 -21.61 -18.36 -11.42
CA ILE A 122 -21.56 -19.78 -11.00
C ILE A 122 -20.16 -20.15 -10.49
N GLN A 123 -19.11 -19.66 -11.16
CA GLN A 123 -17.72 -19.91 -10.79
C GLN A 123 -17.37 -19.25 -9.45
N SER A 124 -17.85 -18.01 -9.23
CA SER A 124 -17.73 -17.32 -7.95
C SER A 124 -18.48 -18.05 -6.82
N ALA A 125 -19.71 -18.52 -7.09
CA ALA A 125 -20.51 -19.26 -6.12
C ALA A 125 -19.90 -20.63 -5.73
N SER A 126 -19.08 -21.22 -6.61
CA SER A 126 -18.35 -22.47 -6.34
C SER A 126 -16.96 -22.25 -5.72
N GLY A 127 -16.62 -21.00 -5.37
CA GLY A 127 -15.33 -20.64 -4.79
C GLY A 127 -14.16 -20.67 -5.78
N GLY A 128 -14.45 -20.79 -7.09
CA GLY A 128 -13.45 -20.68 -8.13
C GLY A 128 -12.99 -19.24 -8.29
N LYS A 129 -11.69 -18.99 -8.08
CA LYS A 129 -11.04 -17.74 -8.46
C LYS A 129 -10.83 -17.72 -9.96
N ASP A 130 -11.28 -16.67 -10.64
CA ASP A 130 -10.96 -16.48 -12.06
C ASP A 130 -9.50 -16.04 -12.18
N PRO A 131 -8.60 -16.83 -12.80
CA PRO A 131 -7.19 -16.46 -12.96
C PRO A 131 -6.99 -15.23 -13.85
N LYS A 132 -8.03 -14.76 -14.56
CA LYS A 132 -8.02 -13.53 -15.37
C LYS A 132 -8.58 -12.33 -14.64
N ASP A 133 -9.13 -12.49 -13.45
CA ASP A 133 -9.70 -11.38 -12.69
C ASP A 133 -8.63 -10.33 -12.41
N ALA A 134 -8.87 -9.12 -12.91
CA ALA A 134 -7.90 -8.03 -12.83
C ALA A 134 -7.64 -7.60 -11.39
N TRP A 135 -8.64 -7.72 -10.52
CA TRP A 135 -8.52 -7.41 -9.11
C TRP A 135 -7.63 -8.42 -8.38
N ASP A 136 -7.90 -9.71 -8.51
CA ASP A 136 -7.08 -10.79 -7.93
C ASP A 136 -5.62 -10.73 -8.43
N ARG A 137 -5.41 -10.40 -9.71
CA ARG A 137 -4.07 -10.26 -10.29
C ARG A 137 -3.33 -9.02 -9.80
N ALA A 138 -4.05 -7.92 -9.56
CA ALA A 138 -3.49 -6.67 -9.05
C ALA A 138 -3.44 -6.61 -7.51
N HIS A 139 -3.70 -7.72 -6.84
CA HIS A 139 -3.64 -7.81 -5.38
C HIS A 139 -2.40 -8.56 -4.92
N VAL A 140 -1.67 -7.95 -3.97
CA VAL A 140 -0.58 -8.63 -3.26
C VAL A 140 -1.10 -9.16 -1.92
N PRO A 141 -1.05 -10.48 -1.66
CA PRO A 141 -1.56 -11.06 -0.42
C PRO A 141 -0.93 -10.47 0.85
N TYR A 142 -1.72 -10.33 1.92
CA TYR A 142 -1.26 -9.77 3.19
C TYR A 142 -0.01 -10.44 3.75
N ASP A 143 0.10 -11.76 3.72
CA ASP A 143 1.28 -12.45 4.28
C ASP A 143 2.58 -12.01 3.61
N LYS A 144 2.53 -11.65 2.31
CA LYS A 144 3.69 -11.08 1.60
C LYS A 144 3.96 -9.64 2.03
N GLN A 145 2.92 -8.83 2.20
CA GLN A 145 3.06 -7.45 2.68
C GLN A 145 3.58 -7.42 4.13
N ALA A 146 3.11 -8.32 4.99
CA ALA A 146 3.54 -8.47 6.38
C ALA A 146 5.00 -8.94 6.47
N ALA A 147 5.43 -9.89 5.62
CA ALA A 147 6.83 -10.29 5.54
C ALA A 147 7.74 -9.13 5.10
N PHE A 148 7.30 -8.34 4.12
CA PHE A 148 8.00 -7.13 3.71
C PHE A 148 8.06 -6.09 4.84
N ALA A 149 6.94 -5.87 5.53
CA ALA A 149 6.85 -4.96 6.67
C ALA A 149 7.85 -5.35 7.78
N ASP A 150 7.88 -6.62 8.19
CA ASP A 150 8.81 -7.09 9.22
C ASP A 150 10.27 -6.81 8.85
N GLN A 151 10.66 -7.08 7.59
CA GLN A 151 12.00 -6.79 7.09
C GLN A 151 12.30 -5.28 7.06
N TRP A 152 11.36 -4.48 6.56
CA TRP A 152 11.51 -3.03 6.46
C TRP A 152 11.65 -2.40 7.84
N TRP A 153 10.77 -2.74 8.78
CA TRP A 153 10.77 -2.17 10.13
C TRP A 153 11.99 -2.62 10.95
N LYS A 154 12.52 -3.83 10.75
CA LYS A 154 13.80 -4.25 11.34
C LYS A 154 14.96 -3.33 10.94
N THR A 155 14.93 -2.87 9.70
CA THR A 155 15.98 -2.04 9.12
C THR A 155 15.83 -0.58 9.51
N ASN A 156 14.59 -0.08 9.52
CA ASN A 156 14.31 1.36 9.59
C ASN A 156 13.79 1.83 10.96
N SER A 157 13.52 0.93 11.91
CA SER A 157 13.04 1.31 13.24
C SER A 157 13.73 0.55 14.36
N GLN A 158 14.50 1.27 15.17
CA GLN A 158 15.05 0.71 16.41
C GLN A 158 13.95 0.31 17.40
N ALA A 159 12.84 1.06 17.44
CA ALA A 159 11.71 0.75 18.31
C ALA A 159 11.09 -0.60 17.94
N TYR A 160 10.88 -0.86 16.65
CA TYR A 160 10.42 -2.15 16.16
C TYR A 160 11.43 -3.26 16.47
N SER A 161 12.72 -3.05 16.15
CA SER A 161 13.77 -4.04 16.36
C SER A 161 13.91 -4.48 17.82
N LYS A 162 13.77 -3.54 18.75
CA LYS A 162 13.83 -3.77 20.21
C LYS A 162 12.53 -4.34 20.80
N THR A 163 11.43 -4.36 20.05
CA THR A 163 10.14 -4.92 20.50
C THR A 163 10.22 -6.45 20.54
N VAL A 164 9.76 -7.08 21.62
CA VAL A 164 9.66 -8.55 21.78
C VAL A 164 8.22 -8.98 21.50
N VAL A 165 7.99 -10.14 20.86
CA VAL A 165 6.65 -10.74 20.60
C VAL A 165 5.85 -10.84 21.91
N PRO A 166 4.52 -10.56 21.99
CA PRO A 166 3.50 -10.31 20.94
C PRO A 166 3.43 -8.95 20.20
N PRO A 167 3.96 -7.81 20.69
CA PRO A 167 3.72 -6.50 20.05
C PRO A 167 4.31 -6.26 18.63
N LYS A 168 5.07 -7.21 18.06
CA LYS A 168 5.57 -7.13 16.66
C LYS A 168 4.50 -7.43 15.61
N ASP A 169 3.60 -8.36 15.89
CA ASP A 169 2.52 -8.72 14.96
C ASP A 169 1.51 -7.59 14.85
N TRP A 170 1.15 -6.97 15.99
CA TRP A 170 0.32 -5.77 16.02
C TRP A 170 0.99 -4.60 15.30
N TRP A 171 2.30 -4.41 15.45
CA TRP A 171 3.00 -3.36 14.71
C TRP A 171 2.94 -3.60 13.20
N THR A 172 3.25 -4.80 12.76
CA THR A 172 3.19 -5.16 11.34
C THR A 172 1.80 -4.95 10.77
N HIS A 173 0.78 -5.34 11.52
CA HIS A 173 -0.61 -5.15 11.15
C HIS A 173 -0.98 -3.67 11.05
N ASP A 174 -0.74 -2.90 12.11
CA ASP A 174 -1.03 -1.47 12.16
C ASP A 174 -0.31 -0.73 11.02
N ALA A 175 0.96 -1.06 10.76
CA ALA A 175 1.73 -0.46 9.68
C ALA A 175 1.18 -0.80 8.29
N VAL A 176 0.90 -2.07 7.99
CA VAL A 176 0.32 -2.46 6.70
C VAL A 176 -1.06 -1.82 6.50
N LEU A 177 -1.85 -1.70 7.57
CA LEU A 177 -3.13 -1.01 7.54
C LEU A 177 -2.97 0.49 7.21
N ASP A 178 -2.09 1.16 7.94
CA ASP A 178 -1.87 2.59 7.82
C ASP A 178 -1.30 2.98 6.45
N GLY A 179 -0.23 2.29 6.01
CA GLY A 179 0.47 2.59 4.77
C GLY A 179 -0.39 2.42 3.52
N ASN A 180 -1.16 1.32 3.44
CA ASN A 180 -2.06 1.08 2.32
C ASN A 180 -3.19 2.12 2.24
N ASN A 181 -3.75 2.51 3.39
CA ASN A 181 -4.80 3.51 3.38
C ASN A 181 -4.27 4.92 3.04
N LEU A 182 -3.09 5.30 3.53
CA LEU A 182 -2.45 6.56 3.18
C LEU A 182 -2.18 6.64 1.69
N TRP A 183 -1.65 5.58 1.09
CA TRP A 183 -1.43 5.54 -0.35
C TRP A 183 -2.73 5.56 -1.14
N THR A 184 -3.72 4.76 -0.72
CA THR A 184 -5.05 4.73 -1.36
C THR A 184 -5.70 6.12 -1.36
N ARG A 185 -5.55 6.88 -0.27
CA ARG A 185 -6.08 8.24 -0.19
C ARG A 185 -5.37 9.19 -1.16
N TYR A 186 -4.05 9.09 -1.22
CA TYR A 186 -3.26 9.83 -2.20
C TYR A 186 -3.73 9.54 -3.64
N GLU A 187 -3.93 8.27 -3.99
CA GLU A 187 -4.43 7.90 -5.32
C GLU A 187 -5.81 8.50 -5.62
N GLN A 188 -6.74 8.44 -4.67
CA GLN A 188 -8.09 9.00 -4.85
C GLN A 188 -8.10 10.51 -5.10
N LEU A 189 -7.24 11.27 -4.41
CA LEU A 189 -7.14 12.71 -4.59
C LEU A 189 -6.49 13.10 -5.92
N ASN A 190 -5.78 12.16 -6.54
CA ASN A 190 -5.10 12.34 -7.82
C ASN A 190 -5.84 11.62 -8.97
N ASP A 191 -7.17 11.51 -8.87
CA ASP A 191 -8.07 10.92 -9.88
C ASP A 191 -7.71 9.48 -10.31
N LYS A 192 -7.00 8.73 -9.48
CA LYS A 192 -6.77 7.30 -9.67
C LYS A 192 -7.84 6.51 -8.92
N GLY A 193 -8.34 5.45 -9.55
CA GLY A 193 -9.05 4.43 -8.80
C GLY A 193 -8.07 3.74 -7.87
N SER A 194 -8.46 3.42 -6.65
CA SER A 194 -7.63 2.56 -5.81
C SER A 194 -8.07 1.13 -6.11
N SER A 195 -7.22 0.35 -6.80
CA SER A 195 -7.48 -1.09 -7.00
C SER A 195 -7.41 -1.87 -5.69
N ASP A 196 -6.90 -1.24 -4.65
CA ASP A 196 -6.86 -1.81 -3.31
C ASP A 196 -8.15 -1.46 -2.54
N TYR A 197 -8.89 -0.41 -2.89
CA TYR A 197 -10.07 0.06 -2.15
C TYR A 197 -11.17 -1.00 -1.99
N VAL A 198 -11.45 -1.79 -3.03
CA VAL A 198 -12.54 -2.77 -3.03
C VAL A 198 -12.09 -4.11 -2.43
N MET A 199 -10.92 -4.63 -2.84
CA MET A 199 -10.44 -5.92 -2.35
C MET A 199 -9.82 -5.87 -0.95
N TRP A 200 -9.15 -4.77 -0.58
CA TRP A 200 -8.51 -4.65 0.72
C TRP A 200 -9.54 -4.45 1.84
N ARG A 201 -10.63 -3.71 1.54
CA ARG A 201 -11.76 -3.55 2.46
C ARG A 201 -12.52 -4.85 2.69
N ASP A 202 -12.68 -5.70 1.68
CA ASP A 202 -13.53 -6.89 1.81
C ASP A 202 -12.72 -8.15 2.20
N SER A 203 -11.48 -8.32 1.73
CA SER A 203 -10.69 -9.55 1.96
C SER A 203 -9.68 -9.44 3.11
N GLU A 204 -9.11 -8.26 3.35
CA GLU A 204 -8.13 -8.05 4.40
C GLU A 204 -8.79 -7.52 5.67
N LEU A 205 -9.71 -6.56 5.62
CA LEU A 205 -10.46 -6.13 6.82
C LEU A 205 -11.11 -7.30 7.57
N ALA A 206 -11.67 -8.29 6.87
CA ALA A 206 -12.24 -9.50 7.49
C ALA A 206 -11.21 -10.41 8.16
N LYS A 207 -9.97 -10.49 7.64
CA LYS A 207 -8.86 -11.21 8.29
C LYS A 207 -8.23 -10.38 9.41
N LEU A 208 -8.21 -9.05 9.24
CA LEU A 208 -7.67 -8.08 10.19
C LEU A 208 -8.57 -7.99 11.44
N LEU A 209 -9.90 -7.99 11.26
CA LEU A 209 -10.91 -8.01 12.34
C LEU A 209 -10.97 -9.37 13.08
N LYS A 210 -10.65 -10.48 12.41
CA LYS A 210 -10.59 -11.82 13.03
C LYS A 210 -9.33 -12.04 13.90
N LYS A 211 -8.35 -11.14 13.82
CA LYS A 211 -7.08 -11.21 14.57
C LYS A 211 -7.04 -10.23 15.77
N GLN A 212 -8.12 -9.48 16.03
CA GLN A 212 -8.32 -8.72 17.28
C GLN A 212 -8.82 -9.61 18.41
#